data_AF-A0A7J0A6X8-F1
#
_entry.id   AF-A0A7J0A6X8-F1
#
_cell.length_a   1.000
_cell.length_b   1.000
_cell.length_c   1.000
_cell.angle_alpha   90.00
_cell.angle_beta   90.00
_cell.angle_gamma   90.00
#
_symmetry.space_group_name_H-M   'P 1'
#
loop_
_entity.id
_entity.type
_entity.pdbx_description
1 polymer ?
#
loop_
_entity_poly.entity_id
_entity_poly.type
_entity_poly.pdbx_seq_one_letter_code
_entity_poly.pdbx_strand_id
1 'polypeptide(L)'
;MLEAISELVRQLIHSFKPQDCDSMKSLVDSMPIITCAGKNKVRKVATEITSKGYCSTKNMYYFGIKFHAVAFRRKRTVPFPEMIILSAADENDSTVFKRECVENLNNREILSK
;
A
#
# COMPACT_ATOMS: atom_id res chain seq x y z
N MET A 1 -6.52 13.85 -11.78
CA MET A 1 -5.13 13.86 -11.29
C MET A 1 -4.73 12.50 -10.73
N LEU A 2 -5.52 11.90 -9.82
CA LEU A 2 -5.23 10.54 -9.32
C LEU A 2 -5.17 9.49 -10.43
N GLU A 3 -6.11 9.49 -11.40
CA GLU A 3 -6.12 8.48 -12.47
C GLU A 3 -4.87 8.50 -13.35
N ALA A 4 -4.34 9.68 -13.68
CA ALA A 4 -3.11 9.80 -14.46
C ALA A 4 -1.88 9.26 -13.71
N ILE A 5 -1.83 9.46 -12.39
CA ILE A 5 -0.78 8.91 -11.53
C ILE A 5 -0.92 7.39 -11.45
N SER A 6 -2.13 6.87 -11.25
CA SER A 6 -2.39 5.43 -11.22
C SER A 6 -1.98 4.76 -12.53
N GLU A 7 -2.32 5.36 -13.66
CA GLU A 7 -1.94 4.83 -14.98
C GLU A 7 -0.42 4.89 -15.21
N LEU A 8 0.24 5.98 -14.81
CA LEU A 8 1.71 6.07 -14.86
C LEU A 8 2.37 4.97 -14.02
N VAL A 9 1.91 4.77 -12.78
CA VAL A 9 2.44 3.72 -11.89
C VAL A 9 2.24 2.34 -12.50
N ARG A 10 1.06 2.08 -13.08
CA ARG A 10 0.76 0.82 -13.78
C ARG A 10 1.73 0.59 -14.94
N GLN A 11 1.98 1.61 -15.76
CA GLN A 11 2.93 1.53 -16.87
C GLN A 11 4.36 1.27 -16.39
N LEU A 12 4.82 1.98 -15.36
CA LEU A 12 6.16 1.78 -14.80
C LEU A 12 6.33 0.36 -14.23
N ILE A 13 5.35 -0.13 -13.46
CA ILE A 13 5.37 -1.49 -12.93
C ILE A 13 5.45 -2.51 -14.08
N HIS A 14 4.67 -2.32 -15.14
CA HIS A 14 4.69 -3.21 -16.30
C HIS A 14 6.04 -3.17 -17.04
N SER A 15 6.54 -1.98 -17.36
CA SER A 15 7.77 -1.78 -18.15
C SER A 15 9.02 -2.28 -17.45
N PHE A 16 9.08 -2.22 -16.12
CA PHE A 16 10.25 -2.62 -15.34
C PHE A 16 10.11 -4.00 -14.68
N LYS A 17 9.10 -4.79 -15.06
CA LYS A 17 8.86 -6.12 -14.47
C LYS A 17 10.04 -7.07 -14.73
N PRO A 18 10.71 -7.57 -13.69
CA PRO A 18 11.75 -8.58 -13.82
C PRO A 18 11.21 -9.93 -14.29
N GLN A 19 12.05 -10.71 -14.99
CA GLN A 19 11.70 -12.05 -15.44
C GLN A 19 11.62 -13.07 -14.29
N ASP A 20 12.26 -12.81 -13.16
CA ASP A 20 12.35 -13.72 -12.00
C ASP A 20 11.19 -13.59 -10.99
N CYS A 21 10.10 -12.90 -11.38
CA CYS A 21 8.89 -12.78 -10.58
C CYS A 21 8.08 -14.09 -10.56
N ASP A 22 7.78 -14.59 -9.36
CA ASP A 22 6.90 -15.74 -9.15
C ASP A 22 5.43 -15.29 -9.26
N SER A 23 4.75 -15.67 -10.34
CA SER A 23 3.35 -15.29 -10.59
C SER A 23 2.34 -16.03 -9.72
N MET A 24 2.75 -17.11 -9.06
CA MET A 24 1.86 -17.92 -8.21
C MET A 24 1.84 -17.46 -6.76
N LYS A 25 2.82 -16.63 -6.36
CA LYS A 25 3.00 -16.14 -4.99
C LYS A 25 2.99 -14.63 -4.94
N SER A 26 1.99 -14.09 -4.25
CA SER A 26 1.88 -12.65 -3.99
C SER A 26 2.15 -12.37 -2.52
N LEU A 27 2.98 -11.37 -2.27
CA LEU A 27 3.25 -10.81 -0.96
C LEU A 27 2.39 -9.55 -0.80
N VAL A 28 1.70 -9.42 0.33
CA VAL A 28 0.91 -8.23 0.64
C VAL A 28 1.37 -7.58 1.94
N ASP A 29 1.47 -6.26 1.94
CA ASP A 29 1.83 -5.49 3.13
C ASP A 29 1.15 -4.12 3.13
N SER A 30 0.94 -3.57 4.33
CA SER A 30 0.37 -2.25 4.55
C SER A 30 1.24 -1.46 5.51
N MET A 31 1.56 -0.22 5.15
CA MET A 31 2.42 0.64 5.96
C MET A 31 1.92 2.08 6.00
N PRO A 32 2.04 2.76 7.15
CA PRO A 32 1.61 4.14 7.26
C PRO A 32 2.65 5.10 6.65
N ILE A 33 2.19 6.01 5.81
CA ILE A 33 2.95 7.21 5.41
C ILE A 33 2.55 8.33 6.37
N ILE A 34 3.42 8.57 7.35
CA ILE A 34 3.17 9.51 8.45
C ILE A 34 3.63 10.92 8.01
N THR A 35 2.70 11.87 7.91
CA THR A 35 3.04 13.29 7.66
C THR A 35 3.16 14.09 8.94
N CYS A 36 2.37 13.74 9.96
CA CYS A 36 2.45 14.34 11.28
C CYS A 36 2.13 13.33 12.37
N ALA A 37 2.84 13.42 13.49
CA ALA A 37 2.72 12.54 14.63
C ALA A 37 2.91 13.30 15.95
N GLY A 38 2.20 12.84 16.99
CA GLY A 38 2.33 13.34 18.35
C GLY A 38 1.00 13.79 18.97
N LYS A 39 0.94 13.74 20.31
CA LYS A 39 -0.18 14.31 21.08
C LYS A 39 -0.09 15.84 21.04
N ASN A 40 -1.20 16.53 20.80
CA ASN A 40 -1.37 17.98 21.00
C ASN A 40 -0.62 18.94 20.04
N LYS A 41 -0.26 18.53 18.82
CA LYS A 41 0.26 19.47 17.82
C LYS A 41 -0.87 20.18 17.08
N VAL A 42 -0.74 21.52 16.93
CA VAL A 42 -1.54 22.30 15.97
C VAL A 42 -1.22 21.76 14.57
N ARG A 43 -2.26 21.33 13.86
CA ARG A 43 -2.14 20.54 12.65
C ARG A 43 -1.85 21.44 11.46
N LYS A 44 -0.68 21.28 10.85
CA LYS A 44 -0.32 21.86 9.55
C LYS A 44 -0.08 20.74 8.54
N VAL A 45 -1.17 20.09 8.13
CA VAL A 45 -1.16 19.00 7.15
C VAL A 45 -2.23 19.28 6.09
N ALA A 46 -2.02 18.74 4.89
CA ALA A 46 -3.01 18.77 3.82
C ALA A 46 -4.16 17.80 4.16
N THR A 47 -5.20 18.30 4.82
CA THR A 47 -6.35 17.50 5.29
C THR A 47 -7.22 16.97 4.16
N GLU A 48 -7.09 17.52 2.95
CA GLU A 48 -7.74 17.06 1.74
C GLU A 48 -7.21 15.70 1.24
N ILE A 49 -6.01 15.31 1.66
CA ILE A 49 -5.38 14.04 1.28
C ILE A 49 -4.92 13.20 2.49
N THR A 50 -4.93 13.76 3.70
CA THR A 50 -4.50 13.02 4.91
C THR A 50 -5.62 12.93 5.93
N SER A 51 -5.74 11.76 6.57
CA SER A 51 -6.67 11.53 7.68
C SER A 51 -5.93 11.05 8.94
N LYS A 52 -6.65 10.94 10.06
CA LYS A 52 -6.07 10.50 11.34
C LYS A 52 -6.15 8.99 11.46
N GLY A 53 -5.02 8.31 11.41
CA GLY A 53 -4.93 6.87 11.65
C GLY A 53 -4.32 6.52 13.01
N TYR A 54 -4.42 5.25 13.38
CA TYR A 54 -3.68 4.64 14.49
C TYR A 54 -2.77 3.54 13.96
N CYS A 55 -1.49 3.56 14.35
CA CYS A 55 -0.53 2.51 14.04
C CYS A 55 -0.26 1.72 15.31
N SER A 56 -0.79 0.50 15.39
CA SER A 56 -0.66 -0.39 16.56
C SER A 56 0.79 -0.78 16.84
N THR A 57 1.55 -1.12 15.80
CA THR A 57 2.98 -1.48 15.90
C THR A 57 3.82 -0.37 16.53
N LYS A 58 3.46 0.89 16.26
CA LYS A 58 4.16 2.07 16.83
C LYS A 58 3.42 2.68 18.03
N ASN A 59 2.30 2.08 18.46
CA ASN A 59 1.44 2.56 19.55
C ASN A 59 1.15 4.08 19.48
N MET A 60 0.75 4.57 18.31
CA MET A 60 0.61 6.03 18.09
C MET A 60 -0.49 6.40 17.11
N TYR A 61 -1.11 7.56 17.37
CA TYR A 61 -1.93 8.25 16.37
C TYR A 61 -1.06 9.10 15.45
N TYR A 62 -1.43 9.14 14.19
CA TYR A 62 -0.75 9.92 13.16
C TYR A 62 -1.77 10.56 12.21
N PHE A 63 -1.34 11.62 11.53
CA PHE A 63 -1.96 12.09 10.29
C PHE A 63 -1.14 11.60 9.12
N GLY A 64 -1.82 11.16 8.07
CA GLY A 64 -1.15 10.64 6.90
C GLY A 64 -2.09 9.87 5.98
N ILE A 65 -1.50 8.95 5.23
CA ILE A 65 -2.17 7.98 4.37
C ILE A 65 -1.61 6.60 4.64
N LYS A 66 -2.29 5.55 4.19
CA LYS A 66 -1.76 4.19 4.17
C LYS A 66 -1.33 3.82 2.75
N PHE A 67 -0.17 3.20 2.68
CA PHE A 67 0.34 2.57 1.47
C PHE A 67 0.13 1.08 1.59
N HIS A 68 -0.50 0.49 0.58
CA HIS A 68 -0.66 -0.94 0.45
C HIS A 68 0.05 -1.40 -0.81
N ALA A 69 0.81 -2.48 -0.70
CA ALA A 69 1.46 -3.10 -1.84
C ALA A 69 1.02 -4.55 -1.99
N VAL A 70 0.74 -4.92 -3.23
CA VAL A 70 0.75 -6.31 -3.69
C VAL A 70 2.00 -6.48 -4.53
N ALA A 71 2.85 -7.45 -4.21
CA ALA A 71 4.12 -7.65 -4.88
C ALA A 71 4.35 -9.12 -5.24
N PHE A 72 4.94 -9.37 -6.40
CA PHE A 72 5.41 -10.70 -6.76
C PHE A 72 6.57 -11.10 -5.87
N ARG A 73 6.53 -12.33 -5.36
CA ARG A 73 7.69 -12.93 -4.69
C ARG A 73 8.85 -13.03 -5.68
N ARG A 74 10.04 -12.67 -5.21
CA ARG A 74 11.30 -12.89 -5.93
C ARG A 74 12.29 -13.59 -5.01
N LYS A 75 12.92 -14.65 -5.51
CA LYS A 75 13.76 -15.50 -4.67
C LYS A 75 15.06 -14.76 -4.33
N ARG A 76 15.39 -14.67 -3.02
CA ARG A 76 16.63 -14.06 -2.50
C ARG A 76 16.83 -12.57 -2.86
N THR A 77 15.76 -11.87 -3.21
CA THR A 77 15.80 -10.43 -3.49
C THR A 77 14.49 -9.77 -3.06
N VAL A 78 14.44 -8.45 -3.13
CA VAL A 78 13.25 -7.68 -2.78
C VAL A 78 12.09 -8.02 -3.73
N PRO A 79 10.85 -8.15 -3.21
CA PRO A 79 9.66 -8.33 -4.03
C PRO A 79 9.51 -7.22 -5.07
N PHE A 80 8.92 -7.54 -6.21
CA PHE A 80 8.61 -6.54 -7.22
C PHE A 80 7.13 -6.17 -7.18
N PRO A 81 6.77 -4.87 -7.09
CA PRO A 81 5.38 -4.46 -6.99
C PRO A 81 4.58 -4.92 -8.21
N GLU A 82 3.39 -5.44 -7.97
CA GLU A 82 2.36 -5.69 -8.96
C GLU A 82 1.33 -4.55 -8.95
N MET A 83 0.97 -4.11 -7.74
CA MET A 83 0.01 -3.04 -7.54
C MET A 83 0.35 -2.24 -6.28
N ILE A 84 0.13 -0.93 -6.36
CA ILE A 84 0.29 0.02 -5.27
C ILE A 84 -1.04 0.73 -5.07
N ILE A 85 -1.51 0.77 -3.83
CA ILE A 85 -2.76 1.43 -3.45
C ILE A 85 -2.47 2.41 -2.32
N LEU A 86 -3.08 3.59 -2.42
CA LEU A 86 -3.11 4.57 -1.35
C LEU A 86 -4.52 4.65 -0.79
N SER A 87 -4.66 4.64 0.53
CA SER A 87 -5.94 4.80 1.22
C SER A 87 -5.84 5.81 2.36
N ALA A 88 -6.99 6.21 2.88
CA ALA A 88 -7.04 7.06 4.07
C ALA A 88 -6.46 6.31 5.28
N ALA A 89 -5.82 7.03 6.20
CA ALA A 89 -5.14 6.44 7.35
C ALA A 89 -6.07 5.75 8.37
N ASP A 90 -7.36 6.06 8.32
CA ASP A 90 -8.45 5.50 9.12
C ASP A 90 -9.20 4.34 8.45
N GLU A 91 -8.93 4.05 7.17
CA GLU A 91 -9.48 2.86 6.50
C GLU A 91 -8.82 1.57 7.01
N ASN A 92 -9.58 0.48 7.09
CA ASN A 92 -9.06 -0.83 7.46
C ASN A 92 -8.37 -1.52 6.28
N ASP A 93 -7.16 -2.04 6.51
CA ASP A 93 -6.32 -2.64 5.47
C ASP A 93 -7.03 -3.80 4.75
N SER A 94 -7.74 -4.66 5.48
CA SER A 94 -8.44 -5.81 4.91
C SER A 94 -9.62 -5.40 4.01
N THR A 95 -10.29 -4.29 4.35
CA THR A 95 -11.36 -3.72 3.51
C THR A 95 -10.78 -3.19 2.21
N VAL A 96 -9.64 -2.50 2.27
CA VAL A 96 -8.95 -1.98 1.08
C VAL A 96 -8.48 -3.13 0.18
N PHE A 97 -7.81 -4.16 0.73
CA PHE A 97 -7.40 -5.32 -0.08
C PHE A 97 -8.59 -6.04 -0.72
N LYS A 98 -9.71 -6.18 0.00
CA LYS A 98 -10.93 -6.79 -0.55
C LYS A 98 -11.51 -5.99 -1.72
N ARG A 99 -11.50 -4.66 -1.61
CA ARG A 99 -12.04 -3.77 -2.64
C ARG A 99 -11.16 -3.72 -3.88
N GLU A 100 -9.85 -3.61 -3.69
CA GLU A 100 -8.92 -3.28 -4.79
C GLU A 100 -8.20 -4.50 -5.39
N CYS A 101 -8.04 -5.60 -4.64
CA CYS A 101 -7.09 -6.67 -5.01
C CYS A 101 -7.72 -8.03 -5.31
N VAL A 102 -8.99 -8.26 -4.93
CA VAL A 102 -9.61 -9.61 -4.95
C VAL A 102 -9.59 -10.22 -6.34
N GLU A 103 -9.93 -9.46 -7.37
CA GLU A 103 -9.97 -9.98 -8.75
C GLU A 103 -8.58 -10.38 -9.26
N ASN A 104 -7.56 -9.60 -8.89
CA ASN A 104 -6.17 -9.78 -9.35
C ASN A 104 -5.43 -10.92 -8.64
N LEU A 105 -5.88 -11.30 -7.45
CA LEU A 105 -5.22 -12.28 -6.58
C LEU A 105 -5.82 -13.69 -6.66
N ASN A 106 -6.81 -13.92 -7.52
CA ASN A 106 -7.42 -15.23 -7.69
C ASN A 106 -6.38 -16.31 -8.06
N ASN A 107 -6.50 -17.48 -7.45
CA ASN A 107 -5.64 -18.66 -7.65
C ASN A 107 -4.15 -18.45 -7.29
N ARG A 108 -3.84 -17.49 -6.41
CA ARG A 108 -2.46 -17.27 -5.91
C ARG A 108 -2.35 -17.60 -4.43
N GLU A 109 -1.18 -18.05 -4.03
CA GLU A 109 -0.81 -18.13 -2.62
C GLU A 109 -0.46 -16.71 -2.13
N ILE A 110 -1.27 -16.20 -1.20
CA ILE A 110 -1.11 -14.87 -0.62
C ILE A 110 -0.36 -15.01 0.70
N LEU A 111 0.74 -14.27 0.83
CA LEU A 111 1.56 -14.23 2.03
C LEU A 111 1.54 -12.81 2.58
N SER A 112 1.07 -12.65 3.82
CA SER A 112 1.17 -11.41 4.59
C SER A 112 2.13 -11.57 5.76
N LYS A 113 2.68 -10.46 6.24
CA LYS A 113 3.48 -10.44 7.48
C LYS A 113 2.58 -10.48 8.72
#